data_AF-A0A452Z7K8-F1
#
_entry.id   AF-A0A452Z7K8-F1
#
_cell.length_a   1.000
_cell.length_b   1.000
_cell.length_c   1.000
_cell.angle_alpha   90.00
_cell.angle_beta   90.00
_cell.angle_gamma   90.00
#
_symmetry.space_group_name_H-M   'P 1'
#
loop_
_entity.id
_entity.type
_entity.pdbx_description
1 polymer ?
#
loop_
_entity_poly.entity_id
_entity_poly.type
_entity_poly.pdbx_seq_one_letter_code
_entity_poly.pdbx_strand_id
1 'polypeptide(L)'
;MQFDPNGRQCLTMDGYRKIAQLMRGVANRHSDGQMLIVQEGGYHISYSAYCLHATLEGVLNLEAPLLDDPIAYYPEDEKYTMKVVDVMKKCWKESIPFLKDI
;
A
#
# COMPACT_ATOMS: atom_id res chain seq x y z
N MET A 1 -0.27 -2.21 -8.22
CA MET A 1 1.14 -2.43 -7.85
C MET A 1 2.04 -1.96 -8.97
N GLN A 2 3.29 -1.60 -8.66
CA GLN A 2 4.25 -0.94 -9.58
C GLN A 2 4.41 -1.65 -10.93
N PHE A 3 4.42 -2.98 -10.94
CA PHE A 3 4.66 -3.79 -12.13
C PHE A 3 3.40 -4.46 -12.68
N ASP A 4 2.20 -4.07 -12.20
CA ASP A 4 0.95 -4.65 -12.70
C ASP A 4 0.62 -4.12 -14.11
N PRO A 5 0.42 -5.00 -15.11
CA PRO A 5 0.07 -4.56 -16.46
C PRO A 5 -1.30 -3.88 -16.54
N ASN A 6 -2.21 -4.17 -15.60
CA ASN A 6 -3.56 -3.60 -15.57
C ASN A 6 -3.64 -2.33 -14.70
N GLY A 7 -2.57 -1.99 -13.98
CA GLY A 7 -2.49 -0.83 -13.11
C GLY A 7 -1.59 0.27 -13.66
N ARG A 8 -1.73 1.48 -13.11
CA ARG A 8 -0.79 2.60 -13.27
C ARG A 8 -0.33 3.14 -11.90
N GLN A 9 -0.34 2.27 -10.89
CA GLN A 9 -0.09 2.61 -9.49
C GLN A 9 1.32 2.21 -9.11
N CYS A 10 2.06 3.09 -8.45
CA CYS A 10 3.48 2.92 -8.15
C CYS A 10 3.74 2.28 -6.76
N LEU A 11 2.90 1.30 -6.39
CA LEU A 11 2.95 0.70 -5.04
C LEU A 11 3.96 -0.46 -5.00
N THR A 12 4.93 -0.35 -4.08
CA THR A 12 6.03 -1.31 -3.85
C THR A 12 5.73 -2.28 -2.69
N MET A 13 6.59 -3.29 -2.48
CA MET A 13 6.50 -4.17 -1.30
C MET A 13 6.43 -3.37 0.02
N ASP A 14 7.27 -2.34 0.17
CA ASP A 14 7.27 -1.52 1.39
C ASP A 14 5.96 -0.75 1.59
N GLY A 15 5.39 -0.22 0.52
CA GLY A 15 4.07 0.40 0.56
C GLY A 15 2.97 -0.57 1.01
N TYR A 16 2.95 -1.79 0.47
CA TYR A 16 2.00 -2.83 0.89
C TYR A 16 2.18 -3.22 2.37
N ARG A 17 3.43 -3.38 2.83
CA ARG A 17 3.75 -3.65 4.24
C ARG A 17 3.23 -2.54 5.16
N LYS A 18 3.45 -1.28 4.77
CA LYS A 18 3.00 -0.13 5.57
C LYS A 18 1.48 -0.05 5.67
N ILE A 19 0.77 -0.27 4.56
CA ILE A 19 -0.70 -0.31 4.55
C ILE A 19 -1.21 -1.41 5.48
N ALA A 20 -0.61 -2.61 5.42
CA ALA A 20 -0.97 -3.73 6.28
C ALA A 20 -0.77 -3.43 7.77
N GLN A 21 0.35 -2.79 8.16
CA GLN A 21 0.58 -2.33 9.53
C GLN A 21 -0.47 -1.32 10.00
N LEU A 22 -0.85 -0.37 9.14
CA LEU A 22 -1.91 0.60 9.45
C LEU A 22 -3.25 -0.10 9.67
N MET A 23 -3.60 -1.06 8.81
CA MET A 23 -4.83 -1.85 8.94
C MET A 23 -4.83 -2.71 10.21
N ARG A 24 -3.70 -3.33 10.56
CA ARG A 24 -3.53 -4.03 11.84
C ARG A 24 -3.79 -3.09 13.03
N GLY A 25 -3.26 -1.87 12.98
CA GLY A 25 -3.50 -0.85 14.01
C GLY A 25 -4.98 -0.47 14.14
N VAL A 26 -5.70 -0.36 13.01
CA VAL A 26 -7.15 -0.12 13.00
C VAL A 26 -7.90 -1.31 13.61
N ALA A 27 -7.58 -2.54 13.22
CA ALA A 27 -8.21 -3.74 13.75
C ALA A 27 -7.99 -3.90 15.27
N ASN A 28 -6.78 -3.62 15.75
CA ASN A 28 -6.49 -3.65 17.19
C ASN A 28 -7.32 -2.64 17.98
N ARG A 29 -7.65 -1.49 17.39
CA ARG A 29 -8.45 -0.45 18.06
C ARG A 29 -9.95 -0.70 18.03
N HIS A 30 -10.45 -1.40 17.01
CA HIS A 30 -11.89 -1.39 16.71
C HIS A 30 -12.51 -2.79 16.54
N SER A 31 -11.71 -3.86 16.51
CA SER A 31 -12.19 -5.23 16.29
C SER A 31 -11.41 -6.29 17.07
N ASP A 32 -10.83 -5.95 18.23
CA ASP A 32 -10.02 -6.86 19.05
C ASP A 32 -8.91 -7.59 18.25
N GLY A 33 -8.35 -6.89 17.25
CA GLY A 33 -7.33 -7.42 16.36
C GLY A 33 -7.82 -8.41 15.31
N GLN A 34 -9.13 -8.65 15.21
CA GLN A 34 -9.74 -9.49 14.19
C GLN A 34 -9.70 -8.82 12.82
N MET A 35 -9.18 -9.54 11.83
CA MET A 35 -9.03 -9.07 10.46
C MET A 35 -9.15 -10.26 9.49
N LEU A 36 -9.88 -10.06 8.39
CA LEU A 36 -9.94 -10.98 7.27
C LEU A 36 -9.30 -10.31 6.05
N ILE A 37 -8.41 -11.02 5.37
CA ILE A 37 -7.78 -10.56 4.14
C ILE A 37 -8.26 -11.48 3.02
N VAL A 38 -8.79 -10.89 1.95
CA VAL A 38 -9.26 -11.62 0.77
C VAL A 38 -8.41 -11.19 -0.42
N GLN A 39 -7.84 -12.17 -1.12
CA GLN A 39 -7.05 -11.91 -2.32
C GLN A 39 -7.98 -11.59 -3.50
N GLU A 40 -7.76 -10.44 -4.12
CA GLU A 40 -8.48 -9.99 -5.30
C GLU A 40 -7.58 -10.15 -6.54
N GLY A 41 -7.25 -9.05 -7.22
CA GLY A 41 -6.36 -9.04 -8.39
C GLY A 41 -4.87 -9.15 -8.06
N GLY A 42 -4.05 -8.96 -9.09
CA GLY A 42 -2.59 -9.09 -9.04
C GLY A 42 -2.12 -9.85 -10.27
N TYR A 43 -1.79 -9.12 -11.33
CA TYR A 43 -1.61 -9.72 -12.66
C TYR A 43 -0.14 -9.87 -13.06
N HIS A 44 0.78 -9.29 -12.28
CA HIS A 44 2.20 -9.57 -12.39
C HIS A 44 2.59 -10.67 -11.40
N ILE A 45 2.37 -11.93 -11.81
CA ILE A 45 2.44 -13.16 -10.97
C ILE A 45 3.55 -13.10 -9.92
N SER A 46 4.80 -12.88 -10.35
CA SER A 46 5.96 -12.88 -9.44
C SER A 46 5.93 -11.73 -8.43
N TYR A 47 5.57 -10.52 -8.87
CA TYR A 47 5.57 -9.37 -7.97
C TYR A 47 4.34 -9.39 -7.06
N SER A 48 3.22 -9.96 -7.51
CA SER A 48 2.01 -10.17 -6.69
C SER A 48 2.31 -11.08 -5.49
N ALA A 49 3.10 -12.14 -5.66
CA ALA A 49 3.55 -12.98 -4.55
C ALA A 49 4.38 -12.18 -3.52
N TYR A 50 5.33 -11.35 -3.99
CA TYR A 50 6.15 -10.52 -3.10
C TYR A 50 5.34 -9.45 -2.37
N CYS A 51 4.40 -8.77 -3.04
CA CYS A 51 3.52 -7.80 -2.40
C CYS A 51 2.57 -8.45 -1.38
N LEU A 52 2.05 -9.64 -1.66
CA LEU A 52 1.27 -10.42 -0.70
C LEU A 52 2.14 -10.81 0.52
N HIS A 53 3.37 -11.27 0.30
CA HIS A 53 4.31 -11.57 1.38
C HIS A 53 4.52 -10.35 2.28
N ALA A 54 4.86 -9.20 1.70
CA ALA A 54 5.06 -7.95 2.44
C ALA A 54 3.81 -7.49 3.19
N THR A 55 2.62 -7.71 2.61
CA THR A 55 1.33 -7.45 3.27
C THR A 55 1.19 -8.32 4.53
N LEU A 56 1.51 -9.62 4.45
CA LEU A 56 1.44 -10.52 5.60
C LEU A 56 2.45 -10.16 6.70
N GLU A 57 3.69 -9.80 6.34
CA GLU A 57 4.67 -9.28 7.31
C GLU A 57 4.13 -8.05 8.06
N GLY A 58 3.47 -7.14 7.34
CA GLY A 58 2.89 -5.94 7.93
C GLY A 58 1.70 -6.24 8.84
N VAL A 59 0.83 -7.18 8.48
CA VAL A 59 -0.28 -7.62 9.34
C VAL A 59 0.22 -8.34 10.59
N LEU A 60 1.25 -9.19 10.46
CA LEU A 60 1.90 -9.83 11.59
C LEU A 60 2.72 -8.84 12.43
N ASN A 61 2.94 -7.62 11.92
CA ASN A 61 3.70 -6.55 12.55
C ASN A 61 5.10 -7.01 12.96
N LEU A 62 5.80 -7.67 12.03
CA LEU A 62 7.17 -8.13 12.25
C LEU A 62 8.11 -6.92 12.45
N GLU A 63 9.14 -7.09 13.30
CA GLU A 63 10.09 -6.03 13.64
C GLU A 63 10.94 -5.59 12.43
N ALA A 64 11.19 -6.50 11.50
CA ALA A 64 11.94 -6.25 10.27
C ALA A 64 11.36 -7.07 9.10
N PRO A 65 11.55 -6.62 7.84
CA PRO A 65 11.27 -7.43 6.66
C PRO A 65 12.10 -8.73 6.69
N LEU A 66 11.48 -9.84 6.31
CA LEU A 66 12.14 -11.12 6.08
C LEU A 66 12.76 -11.18 4.68
N LEU A 67 12.21 -10.40 3.75
CA LEU A 67 12.69 -10.29 2.37
C LEU A 67 12.86 -8.83 1.96
N ASP A 68 14.01 -8.54 1.34
CA ASP A 68 14.22 -7.31 0.57
C ASP A 68 13.37 -7.33 -0.71
N ASP A 69 13.09 -6.15 -1.28
CA ASP A 69 12.41 -6.07 -2.58
C ASP A 69 13.39 -6.44 -3.71
N PRO A 70 13.21 -7.60 -4.37
CA PRO A 70 14.19 -8.11 -5.33
C PRO A 70 14.08 -7.43 -6.70
N ILE A 71 12.97 -6.72 -6.97
CA ILE A 71 12.74 -6.01 -8.24
C ILE A 71 13.04 -4.52 -8.08
N ALA A 72 12.94 -4.01 -6.85
CA ALA A 72 13.25 -2.64 -6.48
C ALA A 72 12.40 -1.60 -7.24
N TYR A 73 12.90 -0.36 -7.26
CA TYR A 73 12.24 0.83 -7.74
C TYR A 73 12.34 0.99 -9.26
N TYR A 74 11.21 1.26 -9.91
CA TYR A 74 11.20 1.69 -11.31
C TYR A 74 11.54 3.19 -11.36
N PRO A 75 12.56 3.63 -12.12
CA PRO A 75 12.95 5.04 -12.17
C PRO A 75 11.84 5.87 -12.84
N GLU A 76 11.08 6.59 -12.03
CA GLU A 76 10.03 7.51 -12.47
C GLU A 76 10.45 8.98 -12.26
N ASP A 77 9.78 9.90 -12.95
CA ASP A 77 9.96 11.33 -12.71
C ASP A 77 9.32 11.71 -11.36
N GLU A 78 10.16 11.77 -10.33
CA GLU A 78 9.77 12.16 -8.97
C GLU A 78 9.00 13.48 -8.94
N LYS A 79 9.38 14.47 -9.76
CA LYS A 79 8.70 15.78 -9.79
C LYS A 79 7.28 15.64 -10.30
N TYR A 80 7.07 14.80 -11.30
CA TYR A 80 5.73 14.51 -11.79
C TYR A 80 4.91 13.76 -10.73
N THR A 81 5.48 12.73 -10.11
CA THR A 81 4.81 11.94 -9.06
C THR A 81 4.38 12.83 -7.89
N MET A 82 5.24 13.74 -7.43
CA MET A 82 4.89 14.66 -6.35
C MET A 82 3.75 15.62 -6.73
N LYS A 83 3.71 16.11 -7.97
CA LYS A 83 2.55 16.90 -8.46
C LYS A 83 1.26 16.09 -8.42
N VAL A 84 1.29 14.82 -8.83
CA VAL A 84 0.11 13.93 -8.79
C VAL A 84 -0.33 13.71 -7.34
N VAL A 85 0.59 13.51 -6.41
CA VAL A 85 0.28 13.37 -4.98
C VAL A 85 -0.41 14.63 -4.43
N ASP A 86 0.06 15.82 -4.78
CA ASP A 86 -0.56 17.07 -4.35
C ASP A 86 -1.98 17.23 -4.90
N VAL A 87 -2.19 16.86 -6.16
CA VAL A 87 -3.54 16.82 -6.77
C VAL A 87 -4.44 15.83 -6.02
N MET A 88 -3.95 14.61 -5.73
CA MET A 88 -4.73 13.61 -4.99
C MET A 88 -5.14 14.10 -3.60
N LYS A 89 -4.20 14.73 -2.86
CA LYS A 89 -4.50 15.33 -1.55
C LYS A 89 -5.58 16.41 -1.64
N LYS A 90 -5.51 17.28 -2.65
CA LYS A 90 -6.53 18.30 -2.90
C LYS A 90 -7.91 17.66 -3.17
N CYS A 91 -7.96 16.69 -4.08
CA CYS A 91 -9.19 15.97 -4.41
C CYS A 91 -9.79 15.27 -3.18
N TRP A 92 -8.96 14.66 -2.32
CA TRP A 92 -9.43 14.03 -1.08
C TRP A 92 -10.11 15.02 -0.13
N LYS A 93 -9.50 16.19 0.12
CA LYS A 93 -10.09 17.23 0.97
C LYS A 93 -11.42 17.75 0.43
N GLU A 94 -11.52 17.93 -0.88
CA GLU A 94 -12.74 18.41 -1.52
C GLU A 94 -13.87 17.35 -1.50
N SER A 95 -13.50 16.07 -1.68
CA SER A 95 -14.44 14.97 -1.89
C SER A 95 -14.92 14.28 -0.61
N ILE A 96 -14.17 14.37 0.50
CA ILE A 96 -14.48 13.68 1.75
C ILE A 96 -15.00 14.70 2.77
N PRO A 97 -16.32 14.76 3.06
CA PRO A 97 -16.93 15.86 3.80
C PRO A 97 -16.34 16.12 5.19
N PHE A 98 -15.94 15.07 5.91
CA PHE A 98 -15.40 15.15 7.26
C PHE A 98 -13.89 15.41 7.32
N LEU A 99 -13.19 15.47 6.18
CA LEU A 99 -11.78 15.86 6.09
C LEU A 99 -11.61 17.33 5.71
N LYS A 100 -12.70 18.10 5.56
CA LYS A 100 -12.65 19.52 5.21
C LYS A 100 -12.14 20.41 6.36
N ASP A 101 -12.34 19.95 7.59
CA ASP A 101 -12.07 20.70 8.82
C ASP A 101 -10.80 20.23 9.56
N ILE A 102 -10.00 19.35 8.94
CA ILE A 102 -8.72 18.81 9.44
C ILE A 102 -7.58 19.26 8.50
#